data_AF-A0A1V6R0K9-F1
#
_entry.id   AF-A0A1V6R0K9-F1
#
_cell.length_a   1.000
_cell.length_b   1.000
_cell.length_c   1.000
_cell.angle_alpha   90.00
_cell.angle_beta   90.00
_cell.angle_gamma   90.00
#
_symmetry.space_group_name_H-M   'P 1'
#
loop_
_entity.id
_entity.type
_entity.pdbx_description
1 polymer ?
#
loop_
_entity_poly.entity_id
_entity_poly.type
_entity_poly.pdbx_seq_one_letter_code
_entity_poly.pdbx_strand_id
1 'polypeptide(L)'
;MSSFRALQAQYGLLLKRFLNSNKDFEVLTTIPPDHSAESETLYVLDSSFNPPTRAHLRIVSTALIENPRPRPRVLLLLATQNADKPPKPASFEDRLVMMELFARDLRAHLASAPAFAASGVTNAVETLPLIDIGVTKMPYVVDKATAIEASDSYPVSFEQVHLTGYDTLIRIFDSKYYAPEHTLKPLEPFLSKHRLRVTMRPSDEWGGREEQLEYVAALARGDRDGEGARREWADRIQLVDGRPSTDRPVSSTRAREALQSAPQDLNWLVPEQVRQFVLSERPYPGNSKM
;
A
#
# COMPACT_ATOMS: atom_id res chain seq x y z
N MET A 1 7.43 -25.29 2.35
CA MET A 1 6.68 -25.64 3.58
C MET A 1 7.46 -25.28 4.85
N SER A 2 8.71 -25.73 5.04
CA SER A 2 9.50 -25.36 6.24
C SER A 2 9.77 -23.85 6.36
N SER A 3 9.95 -23.16 5.23
CA SER A 3 10.19 -21.70 5.19
C SER A 3 8.98 -20.86 5.57
N PHE A 4 7.76 -21.22 5.15
CA PHE A 4 6.55 -20.45 5.44
C PHE A 4 6.17 -20.51 6.93
N ARG A 5 6.27 -21.67 7.55
CA ARG A 5 6.04 -21.82 9.00
C ARG A 5 7.05 -21.03 9.84
N ALA A 6 8.30 -20.97 9.40
CA ALA A 6 9.31 -20.14 10.06
C ALA A 6 8.96 -18.65 9.97
N LEU A 7 8.53 -18.17 8.79
CA LEU A 7 8.06 -16.79 8.62
C LEU A 7 6.80 -16.50 9.46
N GLN A 8 5.82 -17.41 9.49
CA GLN A 8 4.63 -17.27 10.34
C GLN A 8 5.00 -17.15 11.82
N ALA A 9 5.90 -18.00 12.33
CA ALA A 9 6.37 -17.95 13.71
C ALA A 9 7.11 -16.63 14.02
N GLN A 10 7.98 -16.19 13.11
CA GLN A 10 8.69 -14.91 13.22
C GLN A 10 7.70 -13.73 13.28
N TYR A 11 6.78 -13.63 12.33
CA TYR A 11 5.80 -12.53 12.31
C TYR A 11 4.81 -12.60 13.47
N GLY A 12 4.47 -13.80 13.97
CA GLY A 12 3.68 -13.95 15.18
C GLY A 12 4.37 -13.35 16.42
N LEU A 13 5.68 -13.58 16.59
CA LEU A 13 6.46 -12.97 17.67
C LEU A 13 6.58 -11.45 17.53
N LEU A 14 6.91 -10.96 16.32
CA LEU A 14 7.06 -9.54 16.04
C LEU A 14 5.74 -8.77 16.22
N LEU A 15 4.65 -9.30 15.70
CA LEU A 15 3.32 -8.71 15.84
C LEU A 15 2.88 -8.70 17.30
N LYS A 16 3.07 -9.79 18.04
CA LYS A 16 2.76 -9.85 19.48
C LYS A 16 3.54 -8.80 20.27
N ARG A 17 4.82 -8.59 19.95
CA ARG A 17 5.63 -7.52 20.56
C ARG A 17 5.05 -6.14 20.28
N PHE A 18 4.70 -5.85 19.02
CA PHE A 18 4.10 -4.57 18.64
C PHE A 18 2.76 -4.32 19.35
N LEU A 19 1.85 -5.31 19.36
CA LEU A 19 0.54 -5.21 19.98
C LEU A 19 0.62 -4.96 21.49
N ASN A 20 1.63 -5.51 22.16
CA ASN A 20 1.87 -5.31 23.59
C ASN A 20 2.68 -4.03 23.91
N SER A 21 3.15 -3.31 22.90
CA SER A 21 3.90 -2.06 23.07
C SER A 21 2.96 -0.85 23.07
N ASN A 22 3.48 0.31 23.51
CA ASN A 22 2.79 1.60 23.37
C ASN A 22 3.04 2.30 22.03
N LYS A 23 3.68 1.62 21.05
CA LYS A 23 3.93 2.20 19.73
C LYS A 23 2.67 2.22 18.89
N ASP A 24 2.50 3.28 18.10
CA ASP A 24 1.44 3.38 17.09
C ASP A 24 1.86 2.88 15.71
N PHE A 25 3.17 2.79 15.46
CA PHE A 25 3.78 2.27 14.24
C PHE A 25 5.10 1.53 14.55
N GLU A 26 5.39 0.45 13.82
CA GLU A 26 6.68 -0.25 13.88
C GLU A 26 7.00 -0.91 12.53
N VAL A 27 8.24 -0.74 12.06
CA VAL A 27 8.82 -1.55 10.98
C VAL A 27 9.25 -2.90 11.57
N LEU A 28 8.70 -3.99 11.07
CA LEU A 28 8.97 -5.35 11.55
C LEU A 28 10.18 -5.97 10.85
N THR A 29 10.29 -5.78 9.54
CA THR A 29 11.32 -6.36 8.68
C THR A 29 11.64 -5.39 7.52
N THR A 30 12.90 -5.30 7.11
CA THR A 30 13.31 -4.60 5.88
C THR A 30 13.93 -5.59 4.89
N ILE A 31 13.59 -5.45 3.60
CA ILE A 31 13.99 -6.36 2.52
C ILE A 31 14.73 -5.57 1.44
N PRO A 32 16.04 -5.80 1.22
CA PRO A 32 16.92 -6.67 2.01
C PRO A 32 17.19 -6.06 3.40
N PRO A 33 17.79 -6.80 4.35
CA PRO A 33 18.22 -6.24 5.63
C PRO A 33 19.31 -5.19 5.39
N ASP A 34 18.89 -3.93 5.31
CA ASP A 34 19.72 -2.77 5.01
C ASP A 34 19.07 -1.56 5.69
N HIS A 35 19.88 -0.83 6.45
CA HIS A 35 19.46 0.31 7.26
C HIS A 35 20.04 1.63 6.73
N SER A 36 20.55 1.65 5.49
CA SER A 36 21.02 2.88 4.85
C SER A 36 19.91 3.93 4.83
N ALA A 37 20.23 5.11 5.37
CA ALA A 37 19.28 6.18 5.66
C ALA A 37 19.20 7.20 4.51
N GLU A 38 19.05 6.75 3.27
CA GLU A 38 19.35 7.61 2.09
C GLU A 38 18.14 8.01 1.23
N SER A 39 16.90 7.82 1.69
CA SER A 39 15.74 8.26 0.91
C SER A 39 15.03 9.44 1.58
N GLU A 40 15.03 10.58 0.88
CA GLU A 40 14.20 11.74 1.20
C GLU A 40 12.71 11.49 0.93
N THR A 41 12.37 10.37 0.26
CA THR A 41 10.99 9.99 -0.08
C THR A 41 10.67 8.58 0.39
N LEU A 42 9.55 8.44 1.10
CA LEU A 42 8.99 7.13 1.49
C LEU A 42 7.69 6.87 0.73
N TYR A 43 7.66 5.84 -0.10
CA TYR A 43 6.43 5.40 -0.76
C TYR A 43 5.63 4.49 0.16
N VAL A 44 4.43 4.90 0.56
CA VAL A 44 3.60 4.16 1.51
C VAL A 44 2.45 3.48 0.79
N LEU A 45 2.42 2.15 0.77
CA LEU A 45 1.27 1.37 0.33
C LEU A 45 0.55 0.79 1.56
N ASP A 46 -0.54 1.44 1.97
CA ASP A 46 -1.43 0.98 3.03
C ASP A 46 -2.56 0.11 2.45
N SER A 47 -2.61 -1.16 2.85
CA SER A 47 -3.64 -2.09 2.37
C SER A 47 -3.89 -3.24 3.34
N SER A 48 -5.00 -3.94 3.15
CA SER A 48 -5.31 -5.15 3.91
C SER A 48 -4.42 -6.35 3.55
N PHE A 49 -3.74 -6.31 2.39
CA PHE A 49 -2.85 -7.36 1.87
C PHE A 49 -3.42 -8.78 2.01
N ASN A 50 -4.66 -8.97 1.55
CA ASN A 50 -5.45 -10.15 1.91
C ASN A 50 -6.06 -10.91 0.71
N PRO A 51 -5.27 -11.43 -0.24
CA PRO A 51 -3.81 -11.37 -0.33
C PRO A 51 -3.34 -10.11 -1.09
N PRO A 52 -2.03 -9.77 -1.06
CA PRO A 52 -1.43 -8.88 -2.05
C PRO A 52 -1.69 -9.41 -3.47
N THR A 53 -1.81 -8.51 -4.44
CA THR A 53 -2.23 -8.85 -5.81
C THR A 53 -1.34 -8.16 -6.84
N ARG A 54 -1.47 -8.55 -8.10
CA ARG A 54 -0.79 -7.86 -9.21
C ARG A 54 -1.27 -6.41 -9.38
N ALA A 55 -2.41 -6.03 -8.79
CA ALA A 55 -2.82 -4.62 -8.74
C ALA A 55 -1.91 -3.82 -7.78
N HIS A 56 -1.65 -4.36 -6.58
CA HIS A 56 -0.69 -3.78 -5.65
C HIS A 56 0.71 -3.70 -6.27
N LEU A 57 1.14 -4.77 -6.98
CA LEU A 57 2.43 -4.77 -7.71
C LEU A 57 2.54 -3.56 -8.65
N ARG A 58 1.52 -3.34 -9.50
CA ARG A 58 1.50 -2.24 -10.48
C ARG A 58 1.47 -0.86 -9.82
N ILE A 59 0.69 -0.70 -8.75
CA ILE A 59 0.60 0.57 -8.01
C ILE A 59 1.99 1.00 -7.54
N VAL A 60 2.74 0.07 -6.92
CA VAL A 60 4.09 0.37 -6.44
C VAL A 60 5.08 0.48 -7.59
N SER A 61 5.12 -0.50 -8.49
CA SER A 61 6.17 -0.55 -9.52
C SER A 61 6.14 0.66 -10.46
N THR A 62 4.95 1.16 -10.82
CA THR A 62 4.84 2.37 -11.65
C THR A 62 5.42 3.60 -10.96
N ALA A 63 5.14 3.79 -9.66
CA ALA A 63 5.67 4.93 -8.90
C ALA A 63 7.21 4.91 -8.84
N LEU A 64 7.79 3.72 -8.66
CA LEU A 64 9.25 3.56 -8.53
C LEU A 64 9.97 3.58 -9.88
N ILE A 65 9.33 3.11 -10.95
CA ILE A 65 9.90 3.18 -12.31
C ILE A 65 9.94 4.64 -12.80
N GLU A 66 8.93 5.44 -12.45
CA GLU A 66 8.92 6.88 -12.74
C GLU A 66 9.99 7.64 -11.94
N ASN A 67 10.33 7.15 -10.73
CA ASN A 67 11.26 7.79 -9.81
C ASN A 67 12.28 6.78 -9.27
N PRO A 68 13.20 6.26 -10.11
CA PRO A 68 14.12 5.20 -9.72
C PRO A 68 15.32 5.71 -8.90
N ARG A 69 15.47 7.03 -8.76
CA ARG A 69 16.58 7.69 -8.05
C ARG A 69 16.08 8.90 -7.23
N PRO A 70 16.66 9.18 -6.04
CA PRO A 70 17.60 8.32 -5.29
C PRO A 70 16.96 6.96 -4.96
N ARG A 71 17.75 6.01 -4.43
CA ARG A 71 17.29 4.63 -4.21
C ARG A 71 15.93 4.63 -3.47
N PRO A 72 14.84 4.16 -4.09
CA PRO A 72 13.54 4.34 -3.47
C PRO A 72 13.36 3.47 -2.23
N ARG A 73 12.61 3.97 -1.25
CA ARG A 73 12.18 3.20 -0.08
C ARG A 73 10.66 3.06 -0.05
N VAL A 74 10.18 1.85 0.18
CA VAL A 74 8.75 1.52 0.20
C VAL A 74 8.37 0.99 1.57
N LEU A 75 7.27 1.49 2.12
CA LEU A 75 6.61 0.92 3.28
C LEU A 75 5.34 0.19 2.83
N LEU A 76 5.30 -1.12 3.02
CA LEU A 76 4.07 -1.91 2.96
C LEU A 76 3.44 -1.88 4.35
N LEU A 77 2.31 -1.19 4.49
CA LEU A 77 1.72 -0.89 5.79
C LEU A 77 0.43 -1.68 6.04
N LEU A 78 0.38 -2.39 7.17
CA LEU A 78 -0.80 -3.11 7.61
C LEU A 78 -1.38 -2.50 8.90
N ALA A 79 -2.61 -1.99 8.81
CA ALA A 79 -3.35 -1.55 9.99
C ALA A 79 -3.95 -2.74 10.77
N THR A 80 -3.63 -2.82 12.06
CA THR A 80 -4.17 -3.84 12.98
C THR A 80 -5.60 -3.50 13.41
N GLN A 81 -5.95 -2.22 13.38
CA GLN A 81 -7.31 -1.72 13.57
C GLN A 81 -7.79 -1.13 12.23
N ASN A 82 -8.88 -1.65 11.68
CA ASN A 82 -9.50 -1.09 10.47
C ASN A 82 -10.81 -0.42 10.88
N ALA A 83 -11.04 0.81 10.42
CA ALA A 83 -12.28 1.55 10.72
C ALA A 83 -13.54 0.86 10.18
N ASP A 84 -13.46 0.22 8.99
CA ASP A 84 -14.66 -0.11 8.20
C ASP A 84 -14.89 -1.61 7.91
N LYS A 85 -14.09 -2.56 8.44
CA LYS A 85 -14.10 -3.96 7.93
C LYS A 85 -14.41 -5.06 8.98
N PRO A 86 -15.34 -5.99 8.66
CA PRO A 86 -15.70 -7.17 9.48
C PRO A 86 -14.57 -8.24 9.51
N PRO A 87 -14.73 -9.40 10.19
CA PRO A 87 -13.66 -10.35 10.45
C PRO A 87 -12.81 -10.72 9.23
N LYS A 88 -11.51 -10.85 9.49
CA LYS A 88 -10.43 -10.92 8.51
C LYS A 88 -10.21 -12.40 8.09
N PRO A 89 -10.39 -12.79 6.81
CA PRO A 89 -10.39 -14.20 6.43
C PRO A 89 -9.02 -14.90 6.55
N ALA A 90 -7.90 -14.20 6.35
CA ALA A 90 -6.58 -14.65 6.78
C ALA A 90 -6.13 -13.89 8.04
N SER A 91 -5.33 -14.55 8.87
CA SER A 91 -4.68 -13.99 10.07
C SER A 91 -3.78 -12.79 9.72
N PHE A 92 -3.36 -12.02 10.72
CA PHE A 92 -2.41 -10.94 10.50
C PHE A 92 -1.02 -11.49 10.14
N GLU A 93 -0.64 -12.58 10.78
CA GLU A 93 0.60 -13.30 10.57
C GLU A 93 0.72 -13.75 9.11
N ASP A 94 -0.31 -14.40 8.57
CA ASP A 94 -0.32 -14.83 7.17
C ASP A 94 -0.21 -13.65 6.20
N ARG A 95 -0.85 -12.51 6.51
CA ARG A 95 -0.75 -11.30 5.68
C ARG A 95 0.66 -10.73 5.71
N LEU A 96 1.31 -10.69 6.87
CA LEU A 96 2.68 -10.23 7.00
C LEU A 96 3.65 -11.14 6.23
N VAL A 97 3.44 -12.46 6.29
CA VAL A 97 4.17 -13.42 5.44
C VAL A 97 3.94 -13.10 3.96
N MET A 98 2.69 -12.92 3.53
CA MET A 98 2.39 -12.57 2.15
C MET A 98 2.96 -11.21 1.73
N MET A 99 3.05 -10.23 2.63
CA MET A 99 3.67 -8.92 2.37
C MET A 99 5.17 -9.05 2.14
N GLU A 100 5.88 -9.88 2.91
CA GLU A 100 7.30 -10.16 2.66
C GLU A 100 7.52 -10.90 1.33
N LEU A 101 6.70 -11.92 1.03
CA LEU A 101 6.77 -12.62 -0.25
C LEU A 101 6.46 -11.67 -1.43
N PHE A 102 5.48 -10.79 -1.25
CA PHE A 102 5.15 -9.73 -2.20
C PHE A 102 6.30 -8.75 -2.40
N ALA A 103 7.01 -8.34 -1.33
CA ALA A 103 8.17 -7.48 -1.43
C ALA A 103 9.30 -8.11 -2.27
N ARG A 104 9.53 -9.43 -2.09
CA ARG A 104 10.50 -10.17 -2.90
C ARG A 104 10.08 -10.23 -4.38
N ASP A 105 8.81 -10.51 -4.65
CA ASP A 105 8.27 -10.51 -6.02
C ASP A 105 8.33 -9.11 -6.66
N LEU A 106 8.08 -8.05 -5.90
CA LEU A 106 8.20 -6.67 -6.36
C LEU A 106 9.64 -6.33 -6.74
N ARG A 107 10.62 -6.70 -5.91
CA ARG A 107 12.05 -6.48 -6.24
C ARG A 107 12.48 -7.27 -7.48
N ALA A 108 12.04 -8.52 -7.61
CA ALA A 108 12.31 -9.33 -8.80
C ALA A 108 11.68 -8.73 -10.06
N HIS A 109 10.47 -8.19 -9.96
CA HIS A 109 9.81 -7.47 -11.05
C HIS A 109 10.55 -6.19 -11.46
N LEU A 110 11.06 -5.43 -10.49
CA LEU A 110 11.81 -4.20 -10.76
C LEU A 110 13.20 -4.46 -11.33
N ALA A 111 13.84 -5.56 -10.95
CA ALA A 111 15.16 -5.95 -11.47
C ALA A 111 15.17 -6.15 -12.99
N SER A 112 14.03 -6.52 -13.60
CA SER A 112 13.90 -6.65 -15.05
C SER A 112 13.45 -5.36 -15.75
N ALA A 113 13.10 -4.31 -15.01
CA ALA A 113 12.67 -3.04 -15.58
C ALA A 113 13.89 -2.23 -16.07
N PRO A 114 13.85 -1.62 -17.27
CA PRO A 114 14.96 -0.84 -17.81
C PRO A 114 15.48 0.25 -16.86
N ALA A 115 14.57 0.90 -16.12
CA ALA A 115 14.88 1.94 -15.14
C ALA A 115 15.85 1.48 -14.04
N PHE A 116 15.86 0.18 -13.70
CA PHE A 116 16.75 -0.41 -12.69
C PHE A 116 17.85 -1.28 -13.31
N ALA A 117 17.66 -1.79 -14.53
CA ALA A 117 18.64 -2.62 -15.24
C ALA A 117 19.82 -1.83 -15.83
N ALA A 118 19.63 -0.53 -16.15
CA ALA A 118 20.62 0.30 -16.85
C ALA A 118 21.75 0.85 -15.97
N SER A 119 21.80 0.49 -14.68
CA SER A 119 22.88 0.95 -13.81
C SER A 119 24.14 0.13 -14.10
N GLY A 120 25.07 0.68 -14.89
CA GLY A 120 26.45 0.19 -15.04
C GLY A 120 27.28 0.24 -13.74
N VAL A 121 26.60 0.20 -12.60
CA VAL A 121 27.12 0.07 -11.25
C VAL A 121 27.25 -1.43 -10.99
N THR A 122 28.42 -1.84 -10.50
CA THR A 122 28.79 -3.26 -10.29
C THR A 122 27.88 -4.01 -9.31
N ASN A 123 26.95 -3.32 -8.60
CA ASN A 123 26.04 -3.88 -7.63
C ASN A 123 24.55 -3.54 -7.94
N ALA A 124 23.93 -4.26 -8.88
CA ALA A 124 22.49 -4.13 -9.20
C ALA A 124 21.55 -4.31 -7.98
N VAL A 125 22.04 -4.89 -6.88
CA VAL A 125 21.31 -5.05 -5.62
C VAL A 125 21.10 -3.72 -4.89
N GLU A 126 22.05 -2.78 -5.00
CA GLU A 126 22.05 -1.48 -4.31
C GLU A 126 21.11 -0.47 -4.98
N THR A 127 20.73 -0.68 -6.24
CA THR A 127 19.81 0.21 -6.97
C THR A 127 18.34 -0.16 -6.79
N LEU A 128 18.05 -1.41 -6.41
CA LEU A 128 16.68 -1.87 -6.14
C LEU A 128 16.16 -1.30 -4.82
N PRO A 129 14.84 -1.04 -4.72
CA PRO A 129 14.29 -0.38 -3.55
C PRO A 129 14.47 -1.20 -2.27
N LEU A 130 14.59 -0.48 -1.15
CA LEU A 130 14.39 -1.03 0.19
C LEU A 130 12.89 -1.13 0.45
N ILE A 131 12.43 -2.27 0.96
CA ILE A 131 11.02 -2.49 1.27
C ILE A 131 10.85 -2.84 2.74
N ASP A 132 10.19 -1.97 3.48
CA ASP A 132 9.79 -2.16 4.87
C ASP A 132 8.42 -2.83 4.97
N ILE A 133 8.32 -3.83 5.85
CA ILE A 133 7.07 -4.45 6.26
C ILE A 133 6.70 -3.83 7.61
N GLY A 134 5.69 -2.95 7.62
CA GLY A 134 5.29 -2.21 8.82
C GLY A 134 3.86 -2.48 9.25
N VAL A 135 3.62 -2.24 10.54
CA VAL A 135 2.30 -2.33 11.18
C VAL A 135 1.96 -1.03 11.88
N THR A 136 0.67 -0.72 11.95
CA THR A 136 0.16 0.46 12.66
C THR A 136 -1.16 0.18 13.37
N LYS A 137 -1.39 0.89 14.48
CA LYS A 137 -2.69 0.93 15.18
C LYS A 137 -3.61 2.03 14.64
N MET A 138 -3.07 2.97 13.86
CA MET A 138 -3.82 4.14 13.39
C MET A 138 -4.77 3.73 12.24
N PRO A 139 -6.05 4.13 12.29
CA PRO A 139 -7.02 3.75 11.26
C PRO A 139 -7.00 4.67 10.04
N TYR A 140 -6.74 5.97 10.22
CA TYR A 140 -6.85 6.99 9.18
C TYR A 140 -5.49 7.35 8.55
N VAL A 141 -5.50 7.75 7.29
CA VAL A 141 -4.26 8.04 6.51
C VAL A 141 -3.42 9.15 7.15
N VAL A 142 -4.06 10.22 7.64
CA VAL A 142 -3.37 11.33 8.32
C VAL A 142 -2.67 10.84 9.58
N ASP A 143 -3.39 10.09 10.41
CA ASP A 143 -2.84 9.54 11.64
C ASP A 143 -1.69 8.56 11.40
N LYS A 144 -1.80 7.73 10.35
CA LYS A 144 -0.73 6.84 9.91
C LYS A 144 0.51 7.64 9.52
N ALA A 145 0.34 8.71 8.75
CA ALA A 145 1.46 9.56 8.36
C ALA A 145 2.15 10.16 9.59
N THR A 146 1.39 10.74 10.52
CA THR A 146 1.90 11.27 11.79
C THR A 146 2.63 10.21 12.60
N ALA A 147 2.10 8.99 12.72
CA ALA A 147 2.72 7.90 13.46
C ALA A 147 4.03 7.41 12.81
N ILE A 148 4.13 7.45 11.48
CA ILE A 148 5.37 7.15 10.74
C ILE A 148 6.42 8.23 11.00
N GLU A 149 6.03 9.51 10.96
CA GLU A 149 6.94 10.64 11.23
C GLU A 149 7.44 10.67 12.67
N ALA A 150 6.58 10.37 13.62
CA ALA A 150 6.93 10.30 15.04
C ALA A 150 7.78 9.06 15.38
N SER A 151 8.06 8.19 14.40
CA SER A 151 8.88 7.01 14.61
C SER A 151 10.34 7.29 14.30
N ASP A 152 11.24 6.66 15.06
CA ASP A 152 12.68 6.71 14.81
C ASP A 152 13.13 5.80 13.63
N SER A 153 12.20 5.40 12.75
CA SER A 153 12.47 4.43 11.67
C SER A 153 13.00 5.07 10.38
N TYR A 154 12.79 6.38 10.24
CA TYR A 154 13.13 7.16 9.04
C TYR A 154 13.85 8.45 9.44
N PRO A 155 14.58 9.11 8.51
CA PRO A 155 15.21 10.40 8.77
C PRO A 155 14.21 11.46 9.28
N VAL A 156 14.68 12.47 9.99
CA VAL A 156 13.81 13.52 10.57
C VAL A 156 13.04 14.31 9.49
N SER A 157 13.63 14.47 8.29
CA SER A 157 13.00 15.17 7.17
C SER A 157 12.91 14.23 5.96
N PHE A 158 11.68 13.86 5.61
CA PHE A 158 11.33 13.09 4.42
C PHE A 158 9.89 13.42 4.00
N GLU A 159 9.59 13.21 2.72
CA GLU A 159 8.25 13.28 2.16
C GLU A 159 7.65 11.88 2.08
N GLN A 160 6.41 11.72 2.55
CA GLN A 160 5.63 10.50 2.31
C GLN A 160 4.82 10.65 1.02
N VAL A 161 4.91 9.66 0.15
CA VAL A 161 4.04 9.53 -1.04
C VAL A 161 3.12 8.34 -0.82
N HIS A 162 1.88 8.63 -0.45
CA HIS A 162 0.86 7.61 -0.16
C HIS A 162 0.25 7.11 -1.46
N LEU A 163 0.47 5.82 -1.73
CA LEU A 163 0.00 5.11 -2.90
C LEU A 163 -1.41 4.58 -2.65
N THR A 164 -2.41 5.17 -3.28
CA THR A 164 -3.83 4.87 -3.02
C THR A 164 -4.61 4.60 -4.29
N GLY A 165 -5.80 4.01 -4.15
CA GLY A 165 -6.82 3.98 -5.20
C GLY A 165 -7.73 5.20 -5.12
N TYR A 166 -8.41 5.52 -6.22
CA TYR A 166 -9.37 6.64 -6.28
C TYR A 166 -10.47 6.55 -5.21
N ASP A 167 -10.96 5.35 -4.89
CA ASP A 167 -11.94 5.13 -3.81
C ASP A 167 -11.41 5.59 -2.44
N THR A 168 -10.12 5.40 -2.19
CA THR A 168 -9.46 5.89 -0.97
C THR A 168 -9.25 7.40 -1.01
N LEU A 169 -8.95 8.01 -2.16
CA LEU A 169 -8.90 9.47 -2.29
C LEU A 169 -10.23 10.09 -1.86
N ILE A 170 -11.35 9.57 -2.37
CA ILE A 170 -12.69 10.06 -2.02
C ILE A 170 -12.92 9.96 -0.50
N ARG A 171 -12.53 8.85 0.14
CA ARG A 171 -12.65 8.69 1.60
C ARG A 171 -11.73 9.64 2.39
N ILE A 172 -10.50 9.87 1.94
CA ILE A 172 -9.57 10.83 2.59
C ILE A 172 -10.19 12.23 2.56
N PHE A 173 -10.89 12.57 1.49
CA PHE A 173 -11.52 13.87 1.34
C PHE A 173 -13.00 13.86 1.74
N ASP A 174 -13.47 12.89 2.52
CA ASP A 174 -14.84 12.85 3.03
C ASP A 174 -14.86 13.35 4.48
N SER A 175 -15.51 14.49 4.70
CA SER A 175 -15.51 15.19 5.97
C SER A 175 -16.15 14.40 7.12
N LYS A 176 -16.96 13.38 6.81
CA LYS A 176 -17.57 12.51 7.83
C LYS A 176 -16.54 11.79 8.70
N TYR A 177 -15.33 11.55 8.19
CA TYR A 177 -14.25 10.87 8.92
C TYR A 177 -13.51 11.78 9.91
N TYR A 178 -13.80 13.08 9.92
CA TYR A 178 -13.10 14.09 10.71
C TYR A 178 -13.99 14.69 11.81
N ALA A 179 -14.44 13.84 12.73
CA ALA A 179 -15.19 14.29 13.91
C ALA A 179 -14.28 15.07 14.90
N PRO A 180 -14.85 15.98 15.71
CA PRO A 180 -16.27 16.34 15.79
C PRO A 180 -16.70 17.43 14.79
N GLU A 181 -15.78 18.20 14.21
CA GLU A 181 -16.14 19.35 13.38
C GLU A 181 -16.65 18.97 11.99
N HIS A 182 -16.34 17.75 11.52
CA HIS A 182 -16.68 17.25 10.19
C HIS A 182 -16.24 18.21 9.08
N THR A 183 -14.96 18.59 9.13
CA THR A 183 -14.28 19.44 8.12
C THR A 183 -13.01 18.76 7.60
N LEU A 184 -12.45 19.27 6.51
CA LEU A 184 -11.22 18.75 5.92
C LEU A 184 -9.95 19.38 6.51
N LYS A 185 -10.07 20.29 7.48
CA LYS A 185 -8.92 20.92 8.15
C LYS A 185 -7.88 19.93 8.72
N PRO A 186 -8.27 18.76 9.26
CA PRO A 186 -7.29 17.78 9.74
C PRO A 186 -6.35 17.22 8.65
N LEU A 187 -6.66 17.42 7.36
CA LEU A 187 -5.75 17.07 6.28
C LEU A 187 -4.58 18.04 6.13
N GLU A 188 -4.63 19.25 6.71
CA GLU A 188 -3.63 20.29 6.50
C GLU A 188 -2.20 19.86 6.88
N PRO A 189 -1.95 19.27 8.06
CA PRO A 189 -0.60 18.81 8.40
C PRO A 189 -0.08 17.79 7.38
N PHE A 190 -0.94 16.87 6.94
CA PHE A 190 -0.61 15.86 5.95
C PHE A 190 -0.28 16.49 4.58
N LEU A 191 -1.19 17.25 3.97
CA LEU A 191 -1.01 17.79 2.61
C LEU A 191 -0.03 18.97 2.55
N SER A 192 0.35 19.55 3.68
CA SER A 192 1.44 20.54 3.71
C SER A 192 2.81 19.93 3.41
N LYS A 193 2.99 18.63 3.73
CA LYS A 193 4.29 17.95 3.67
C LYS A 193 4.31 16.71 2.79
N HIS A 194 3.17 16.06 2.57
CA HIS A 194 3.08 14.75 1.91
C HIS A 194 2.20 14.79 0.67
N ARG A 195 2.27 13.71 -0.11
CA ARG A 195 1.56 13.58 -1.39
C ARG A 195 0.71 12.33 -1.44
N LEU A 196 -0.31 12.39 -2.29
CA LEU A 196 -1.09 11.24 -2.72
C LEU A 196 -0.75 10.94 -4.18
N ARG A 197 -0.36 9.70 -4.47
CA ARG A 197 -0.32 9.18 -5.84
C ARG A 197 -1.46 8.19 -6.00
N VAL A 198 -2.49 8.62 -6.70
CA VAL A 198 -3.79 7.98 -6.76
C VAL A 198 -3.94 7.26 -8.08
N THR A 199 -4.07 5.94 -8.01
CA THR A 199 -4.34 5.12 -9.19
C THR A 199 -5.83 5.19 -9.51
N MET A 200 -6.15 5.77 -10.67
CA MET A 200 -7.51 5.85 -11.19
C MET A 200 -8.06 4.45 -11.47
N ARG A 201 -9.35 4.28 -11.19
CA ARG A 201 -10.08 3.02 -11.43
C ARG A 201 -11.48 3.34 -11.92
N PRO A 202 -11.65 3.70 -13.19
CA PRO A 202 -12.97 3.96 -13.75
C PRO A 202 -13.86 2.73 -13.61
N SER A 203 -15.06 2.92 -13.07
CA SER A 203 -16.06 1.87 -12.90
C SER A 203 -17.40 2.51 -12.58
N ASP A 204 -18.49 1.76 -12.77
CA ASP A 204 -19.85 2.25 -12.49
C ASP A 204 -20.04 2.77 -11.05
N GLU A 205 -19.24 2.27 -10.10
CA GLU A 205 -19.30 2.69 -8.68
C GLU A 205 -18.52 4.00 -8.40
N TRP A 206 -17.46 4.28 -9.17
CA TRP A 206 -16.47 5.34 -8.86
C TRP A 206 -16.30 6.36 -9.98
N GLY A 207 -17.24 6.37 -10.92
CA GLY A 207 -17.26 7.29 -12.04
C GLY A 207 -16.30 6.94 -13.18
N GLY A 208 -16.47 7.67 -14.28
CA GLY A 208 -15.61 7.59 -15.46
C GLY A 208 -14.25 8.26 -15.24
N ARG A 209 -13.29 8.03 -16.16
CA ARG A 209 -11.96 8.67 -16.09
C ARG A 209 -12.04 10.20 -16.00
N GLU A 210 -12.91 10.80 -16.80
CA GLU A 210 -13.11 12.25 -16.83
C GLU A 210 -13.65 12.79 -15.51
N GLU A 211 -14.59 12.09 -14.87
CA GLU A 211 -15.11 12.45 -13.56
C GLU A 211 -14.01 12.37 -12.47
N GLN A 212 -13.12 11.38 -12.56
CA GLN A 212 -11.99 11.24 -11.63
C GLN A 212 -10.97 12.38 -11.79
N LEU A 213 -10.70 12.81 -13.03
CA LEU A 213 -9.85 13.98 -13.30
C LEU A 213 -10.51 15.27 -12.81
N GLU A 214 -11.81 15.41 -13.08
CA GLU A 214 -12.59 16.58 -12.72
C GLU A 214 -12.64 16.78 -11.20
N TYR A 215 -12.63 15.70 -10.41
CA TYR A 215 -12.58 15.80 -8.95
C TYR A 215 -11.37 16.61 -8.44
N VAL A 216 -10.17 16.36 -8.98
CA VAL A 216 -8.96 17.10 -8.57
C VAL A 216 -8.96 18.50 -9.17
N ALA A 217 -9.50 18.68 -10.40
CA ALA A 217 -9.67 20.00 -11.00
C ALA A 217 -10.63 20.89 -10.20
N ALA A 218 -11.73 20.33 -9.69
CA ALA A 218 -12.69 21.01 -8.82
C ALA A 218 -12.06 21.43 -7.50
N LEU A 219 -11.23 20.57 -6.90
CA LEU A 219 -10.44 20.94 -5.72
C LEU A 219 -9.54 22.15 -6.01
N ALA A 220 -8.83 22.16 -7.15
CA ALA A 220 -7.95 23.25 -7.54
C ALA A 220 -8.68 24.59 -7.76
N ARG A 221 -9.95 24.55 -8.20
CA ARG A 221 -10.79 25.75 -8.38
C ARG A 221 -11.35 26.29 -7.05
N GLY A 222 -11.28 25.51 -5.98
CA GLY A 222 -11.83 25.87 -4.67
C GLY A 222 -13.28 25.47 -4.46
N ASP A 223 -13.78 24.51 -5.24
CA ASP A 223 -15.16 24.04 -5.14
C ASP A 223 -15.48 23.44 -3.75
N ARG A 224 -14.44 23.15 -2.95
CA ARG A 224 -14.53 22.60 -1.58
C ARG A 224 -13.91 23.49 -0.49
N ASP A 225 -13.68 24.77 -0.78
CA ASP A 225 -13.17 25.75 0.21
C ASP A 225 -14.06 25.81 1.46
N GLY A 226 -15.38 25.71 1.27
CA GLY A 226 -16.38 25.73 2.35
C GLY A 226 -16.29 24.55 3.32
N GLU A 227 -15.65 23.46 2.91
CA GLU A 227 -15.39 22.28 3.76
C GLU A 227 -14.01 22.34 4.43
N GLY A 228 -13.22 23.39 4.16
CA GLY A 228 -11.86 23.55 4.67
C GLY A 228 -10.78 22.91 3.81
N ALA A 229 -11.09 22.51 2.56
CA ALA A 229 -10.08 22.05 1.61
C ALA A 229 -9.33 23.25 1.04
N ARG A 230 -7.99 23.22 1.04
CA ARG A 230 -7.17 24.27 0.40
C ARG A 230 -6.92 23.91 -1.07
N ARG A 231 -7.00 24.89 -1.96
CA ARG A 231 -6.90 24.71 -3.43
C ARG A 231 -5.57 24.11 -3.86
N GLU A 232 -4.49 24.57 -3.24
CA GLU A 232 -3.11 24.11 -3.43
C GLU A 232 -2.90 22.65 -3.03
N TRP A 233 -3.83 22.02 -2.31
CA TRP A 233 -3.75 20.59 -2.07
C TRP A 233 -3.94 19.76 -3.34
N ALA A 234 -4.54 20.32 -4.39
CA ALA A 234 -4.60 19.67 -5.69
C ALA A 234 -3.18 19.36 -6.24
N ASP A 235 -2.21 20.24 -6.01
CA ASP A 235 -0.80 20.03 -6.44
C ASP A 235 -0.11 18.89 -5.69
N ARG A 236 -0.71 18.42 -4.59
CA ARG A 236 -0.23 17.30 -3.77
C ARG A 236 -0.88 15.97 -4.17
N ILE A 237 -1.78 15.96 -5.15
CA ILE A 237 -2.51 14.79 -5.62
C ILE A 237 -2.13 14.51 -7.07
N GLN A 238 -1.39 13.43 -7.28
CA GLN A 238 -1.08 12.93 -8.61
C GLN A 238 -2.06 11.82 -9.00
N LEU A 239 -2.95 12.08 -9.96
CA LEU A 239 -3.75 11.03 -10.59
C LEU A 239 -2.91 10.29 -11.64
N VAL A 240 -2.93 8.96 -11.61
CA VAL A 240 -2.25 8.11 -12.60
C VAL A 240 -3.20 7.07 -13.15
N ASP A 241 -2.99 6.69 -14.41
CA ASP A 241 -3.83 5.69 -15.05
C ASP A 241 -3.66 4.31 -14.40
N GLY A 242 -4.80 3.68 -14.12
CA GLY A 242 -4.87 2.29 -13.70
C GLY A 242 -4.58 1.32 -14.83
N ARG A 243 -5.11 0.09 -14.73
CA ARG A 243 -5.09 -0.83 -15.86
C ARG A 243 -6.05 -0.37 -16.95
N PRO A 244 -5.76 -0.66 -18.23
CA PRO A 244 -6.75 -0.54 -19.29
C PRO A 244 -8.05 -1.24 -18.89
N SER A 245 -9.20 -0.66 -19.25
CA SER A 245 -10.52 -1.26 -18.98
C SER A 245 -10.72 -2.61 -19.66
N THR A 246 -9.93 -2.90 -20.69
CA THR A 246 -9.89 -4.19 -21.40
C THR A 246 -9.19 -5.30 -20.61
N ASP A 247 -8.37 -4.95 -19.61
CA ASP A 247 -7.69 -5.94 -18.78
C ASP A 247 -8.68 -6.61 -17.83
N ARG A 248 -8.43 -7.89 -17.51
CA ARG A 248 -9.19 -8.57 -16.46
C ARG A 248 -9.00 -7.83 -15.12
N PRO A 249 -10.08 -7.49 -14.41
CA PRO A 249 -9.98 -6.78 -13.14
C PRO A 249 -9.33 -7.67 -12.08
N VAL A 250 -8.41 -7.11 -11.31
CA VAL A 250 -7.67 -7.82 -10.26
C VAL A 250 -7.98 -7.19 -8.91
N SER A 251 -8.46 -8.01 -7.97
CA SER A 251 -8.72 -7.62 -6.59
C SER A 251 -8.42 -8.78 -5.65
N SER A 252 -8.17 -8.47 -4.38
CA SER A 252 -7.98 -9.51 -3.36
C SER A 252 -9.23 -10.38 -3.18
N THR A 253 -10.42 -9.83 -3.38
CA THR A 253 -11.67 -10.60 -3.36
C THR A 253 -11.69 -11.67 -4.46
N ARG A 254 -11.37 -11.29 -5.70
CA ARG A 254 -11.29 -12.25 -6.82
C ARG A 254 -10.21 -13.30 -6.61
N ALA A 255 -9.07 -12.94 -6.00
CA ALA A 255 -8.04 -13.91 -5.63
C ALA A 255 -8.54 -14.94 -4.62
N ARG A 256 -9.32 -14.52 -3.61
CA ARG A 256 -9.94 -15.43 -2.64
C ARG A 256 -11.01 -16.32 -3.26
N GLU A 257 -11.83 -15.78 -4.17
CA GLU A 257 -12.83 -16.55 -4.91
C GLU A 257 -12.18 -17.59 -5.83
N ALA A 258 -11.14 -17.19 -6.56
CA ALA A 258 -10.39 -18.06 -7.47
C ALA A 258 -9.77 -19.26 -6.74
N LEU A 259 -9.31 -19.10 -5.50
CA LEU A 259 -8.82 -20.23 -4.70
C LEU A 259 -9.85 -21.36 -4.53
N GLN A 260 -11.15 -21.04 -4.60
CA GLN A 260 -12.23 -22.01 -4.43
C GLN A 260 -12.76 -22.52 -5.77
N SER A 261 -12.89 -21.64 -6.77
CA SER A 261 -13.59 -21.96 -8.03
C SER A 261 -12.67 -22.16 -9.23
N ALA A 262 -11.54 -21.47 -9.28
CA ALA A 262 -10.65 -21.42 -10.43
C ALA A 262 -9.19 -21.13 -10.02
N PRO A 263 -8.48 -22.06 -9.33
CA PRO A 263 -7.15 -21.77 -8.79
C PRO A 263 -6.12 -21.36 -9.84
N GLN A 264 -6.30 -21.75 -11.10
CA GLN A 264 -5.50 -21.31 -12.25
C GLN A 264 -5.50 -19.79 -12.45
N ASP A 265 -6.57 -19.09 -12.04
CA ASP A 265 -6.68 -17.65 -12.20
C ASP A 265 -5.71 -16.88 -11.28
N LEU A 266 -5.19 -17.54 -10.25
CA LEU A 266 -4.16 -16.96 -9.38
C LEU A 266 -2.92 -16.52 -10.15
N ASN A 267 -2.62 -17.15 -11.29
CA ASN A 267 -1.49 -16.80 -12.16
C ASN A 267 -1.52 -15.33 -12.63
N TRP A 268 -2.73 -14.76 -12.81
CA TRP A 268 -2.91 -13.38 -13.24
C TRP A 268 -3.50 -12.47 -12.14
N LEU A 269 -3.91 -13.04 -11.01
CA LEU A 269 -4.42 -12.28 -9.86
C LEU A 269 -3.32 -11.90 -8.86
N VAL A 270 -2.41 -12.83 -8.52
CA VAL A 270 -1.41 -12.63 -7.45
C VAL A 270 0.02 -12.86 -7.94
N PRO A 271 1.03 -12.25 -7.31
CA PRO A 271 2.45 -12.55 -7.58
C PRO A 271 2.84 -13.98 -7.19
N GLU A 272 3.94 -14.49 -7.75
CA GLU A 272 4.27 -15.93 -7.74
C GLU A 272 4.52 -16.49 -6.35
N GLN A 273 5.32 -15.82 -5.51
CA GLN A 273 5.60 -16.32 -4.16
C GLN A 273 4.34 -16.27 -3.28
N VAL A 274 3.51 -15.23 -3.47
CA VAL A 274 2.19 -15.13 -2.82
C VAL A 274 1.28 -16.28 -3.27
N ARG A 275 1.27 -16.59 -4.58
CA ARG A 275 0.51 -17.72 -5.16
C ARG A 275 0.89 -19.04 -4.49
N GLN A 276 2.19 -19.31 -4.39
CA GLN A 276 2.71 -20.52 -3.77
C GLN A 276 2.26 -20.64 -2.31
N PHE A 277 2.35 -19.55 -1.54
CA PHE A 277 1.91 -19.53 -0.15
C PHE A 277 0.41 -19.80 0.01
N VAL A 278 -0.45 -19.11 -0.76
CA VAL A 278 -1.91 -19.28 -0.60
C VAL A 278 -2.38 -20.67 -1.03
N LEU A 279 -1.69 -21.32 -1.98
CA LEU A 279 -1.98 -22.69 -2.39
C LEU A 279 -1.47 -23.73 -1.38
N SER A 280 -0.33 -23.48 -0.72
CA SER A 280 0.27 -24.42 0.24
C SER A 280 -0.35 -24.32 1.64
N GLU A 281 -0.43 -23.11 2.20
CA GLU A 281 -0.87 -22.90 3.58
C GLU A 281 -2.38 -22.74 3.70
N ARG A 282 -3.08 -22.53 2.57
CA ARG A 282 -4.55 -22.38 2.50
C ARG A 282 -5.12 -21.42 3.56
N PRO A 283 -4.63 -20.16 3.64
CA PRO A 283 -5.07 -19.20 4.67
C PRO A 283 -6.51 -18.68 4.46
N TYR A 284 -7.20 -19.20 3.44
CA TYR A 284 -8.56 -18.84 3.05
C TYR A 284 -9.42 -20.10 3.01
N PRO A 285 -9.91 -20.60 4.16
CA PRO A 285 -10.81 -21.73 4.16
C PRO A 285 -12.07 -21.37 3.34
N GLY A 286 -12.51 -22.28 2.48
CA GLY A 286 -13.82 -22.15 1.85
C GLY A 286 -14.89 -22.11 2.93
N ASN A 287 -16.00 -21.39 2.70
CA ASN A 287 -17.15 -21.54 3.57
C ASN A 287 -17.61 -23.00 3.50
N SER A 288 -17.30 -23.79 4.53
CA SER A 288 -17.96 -25.08 4.78
C SER A 288 -19.41 -24.80 5.20
N LYS A 289 -20.22 -24.36 4.25
CA LYS A 289 -21.68 -24.41 4.33
C LYS A 289 -22.15 -25.20 3.12
N MET A 290 -22.16 -26.52 3.28
CA MET A 290 -23.26 -27.35 2.80
C MET A 290 -24.32 -27.36 3.92
#